data_AF-A0A644ZJ24-F1
#
_entry.id   AF-A0A644ZJ24-F1
#
_cell.length_a   1.000
_cell.length_b   1.000
_cell.length_c   1.000
_cell.angle_alpha   90.00
_cell.angle_beta   90.00
_cell.angle_gamma   90.00
#
_symmetry.space_group_name_H-M   'P 1'
#
loop_
_entity.id
_entity.type
_entity.pdbx_description
1 polymer ?
#
loop_
_entity_poly.entity_id
_entity_poly.type
_entity_poly.pdbx_seq_one_letter_code
_entity_poly.pdbx_strand_id
1 'polypeptide(L)'
;MFWLEAPEWGALFASWAPIFYAGLFCTGISYTLQMAAQRDVSPVATCIILSAEALFAAIFGYLILGERLSGRELIGCAVLFAATLIAQIQEVKSGVDPEAGA
;
A
#
# COMPACT_ATOMS: atom_id res chain seq x y z
N MET A 1 -22.32 -10.06 -15.17
CA MET A 1 -22.80 -9.03 -14.21
C MET A 1 -21.84 -7.83 -14.21
N PHE A 2 -21.42 -7.36 -15.39
CA PHE A 2 -20.36 -6.33 -15.57
C PHE A 2 -20.64 -5.38 -16.74
N TRP A 3 -21.86 -5.42 -17.29
CA TRP A 3 -22.20 -4.69 -18.53
C TRP A 3 -23.08 -3.46 -18.30
N LEU A 4 -23.70 -3.33 -17.12
CA LEU A 4 -24.68 -2.28 -16.82
C LEU A 4 -24.73 -2.03 -15.30
N GLU A 5 -23.60 -1.71 -14.69
CA GLU A 5 -23.68 -0.69 -13.63
C GLU A 5 -23.83 0.62 -14.41
N ALA A 6 -25.06 1.11 -14.55
CA ALA A 6 -25.25 2.45 -15.09
C ALA A 6 -24.52 3.38 -14.13
N PRO A 7 -23.47 4.11 -14.56
CA PRO A 7 -22.91 5.15 -13.72
C PRO A 7 -24.01 6.17 -13.51
N GLU A 8 -24.70 6.09 -12.37
CA GLU A 8 -25.64 7.10 -11.98
C GLU A 8 -24.81 8.35 -11.77
N TRP A 9 -24.84 9.25 -12.74
CA TRP A 9 -24.12 10.53 -12.68
C TRP A 9 -24.44 11.28 -11.38
N GLY A 10 -25.66 11.10 -10.85
CA GLY A 10 -26.06 11.57 -9.53
C GLY A 10 -25.25 10.97 -8.37
N ALA A 11 -24.94 9.67 -8.37
CA ALA A 11 -24.11 9.02 -7.35
C ALA A 11 -22.64 9.48 -7.42
N LEU A 12 -22.15 9.77 -8.62
CA LEU A 12 -20.81 10.32 -8.83
C LEU A 12 -20.68 11.74 -8.26
N PHE A 13 -21.66 12.61 -8.56
CA PHE A 13 -21.72 13.95 -7.97
C PHE A 13 -22.00 13.93 -6.47
N ALA A 14 -22.74 12.94 -5.95
CA ALA A 14 -22.94 12.78 -4.52
C ALA A 14 -21.66 12.33 -3.79
N SER A 15 -20.82 11.52 -4.45
CA SER A 15 -19.58 10.96 -3.89
C SER A 15 -18.32 11.72 -4.31
N TRP A 16 -18.46 12.95 -4.81
CA TRP A 16 -17.34 13.74 -5.33
C TRP A 16 -16.22 13.97 -4.29
N ALA A 17 -16.58 14.14 -3.01
CA ALA A 17 -15.63 14.41 -1.93
C ALA A 17 -14.71 13.22 -1.62
N PRO A 18 -15.20 11.99 -1.36
CA PRO A 18 -14.32 10.83 -1.17
C PRO A 18 -13.51 10.48 -2.43
N ILE A 19 -14.08 10.66 -3.63
CA ILE A 19 -13.35 10.48 -4.90
C ILE A 19 -12.18 11.47 -5.00
N PHE A 20 -12.43 12.74 -4.72
CA PHE A 20 -11.41 13.78 -4.74
C PHE A 20 -10.31 13.53 -3.70
N TYR A 21 -10.69 13.13 -2.49
CA TYR A 21 -9.75 12.80 -1.43
C TYR A 21 -8.85 11.61 -1.82
N ALA A 22 -9.45 10.51 -2.29
CA ALA A 22 -8.72 9.32 -2.70
C ALA A 22 -7.78 9.59 -3.89
N GLY A 23 -8.24 10.37 -4.88
CA GLY A 23 -7.46 10.70 -6.08
C GLY A 23 -6.34 11.71 -5.80
N LEU A 24 -6.64 12.83 -5.16
CA LEU A 24 -5.65 13.88 -4.98
C LEU A 24 -4.68 13.58 -3.84
N PHE A 25 -5.19 13.20 -2.67
CA PHE A 25 -4.35 13.03 -1.48
C PHE A 25 -3.72 11.64 -1.42
N CYS A 26 -4.52 10.58 -1.52
CA CYS A 26 -3.99 9.22 -1.36
C CYS A 26 -3.10 8.79 -2.54
N THR A 27 -3.38 9.27 -3.75
CA THR A 27 -2.58 8.94 -4.94
C THR A 27 -1.70 10.10 -5.38
N GLY A 28 -2.28 11.23 -5.80
CA GLY A 28 -1.52 12.33 -6.40
C GLY A 28 -0.37 12.87 -5.53
N ILE A 29 -0.70 13.37 -4.34
CA ILE A 29 0.27 13.96 -3.41
C ILE A 29 1.21 12.88 -2.86
N SER A 30 0.64 11.75 -2.42
CA SER A 30 1.41 10.65 -1.81
C SER A 30 2.50 10.12 -2.74
N TYR A 31 2.17 9.73 -3.98
CA TYR A 31 3.16 9.19 -4.93
C TYR A 31 4.15 10.25 -5.40
N THR A 32 3.73 11.52 -5.52
CA THR A 32 4.65 12.61 -5.87
C THR A 32 5.70 12.80 -4.78
N LEU A 33 5.27 12.79 -3.52
CA LEU A 33 6.15 12.93 -2.37
C LEU A 33 7.06 11.70 -2.22
N GLN A 34 6.52 10.50 -2.47
CA GLN A 34 7.27 9.26 -2.51
C GLN A 34 8.38 9.34 -3.58
N MET A 35 8.05 9.70 -4.83
CA MET A 35 9.02 9.89 -5.90
C MET A 35 10.06 10.98 -5.59
N ALA A 36 9.66 12.06 -4.90
CA ALA A 36 10.58 13.11 -4.48
C ALA A 36 11.56 12.60 -3.42
N ALA A 37 11.08 11.92 -2.38
CA ALA A 37 11.91 11.36 -1.31
C ALA A 37 12.89 10.30 -1.83
N GLN A 38 12.47 9.50 -2.80
CA GLN A 38 13.32 8.47 -3.43
C GLN A 38 14.52 9.04 -4.20
N ARG A 39 14.53 10.34 -4.55
CA ARG A 39 15.68 10.96 -5.21
C ARG A 39 16.85 11.20 -4.27
N ASP A 40 16.56 11.48 -3.00
CA ASP A 40 17.56 11.87 -2.00
C ASP A 40 17.90 10.73 -1.01
N VAL A 41 17.16 9.62 -1.06
CA VAL A 41 17.31 8.46 -0.16
C VAL A 41 17.87 7.27 -0.95
N SER A 42 18.75 6.47 -0.32
CA SER A 42 19.31 5.29 -0.97
C SER A 42 18.21 4.28 -1.38
N PRO A 43 18.41 3.52 -2.48
CA PRO A 43 17.45 2.51 -2.92
C PRO A 43 17.10 1.51 -1.81
N VAL A 44 18.09 1.10 -1.02
CA VAL A 44 17.90 0.17 0.10
C VAL A 44 16.99 0.74 1.19
N ALA A 45 17.23 1.98 1.63
CA ALA A 45 16.40 2.61 2.66
C ALA A 45 14.97 2.87 2.15
N THR A 46 14.83 3.26 0.88
CA THR A 46 13.54 3.41 0.21
C THR A 46 12.74 2.10 0.20
N CYS A 47 13.34 0.99 -0.21
CA CYS A 47 12.65 -0.31 -0.29
C CYS A 47 12.15 -0.79 1.08
N ILE A 48 12.94 -0.56 2.14
CA ILE A 48 12.54 -0.86 3.52
C ILE A 48 11.28 -0.05 3.90
N ILE A 49 11.26 1.25 3.59
CA ILE A 49 10.10 2.11 3.89
C ILE A 49 8.86 1.68 3.10
N LEU A 50 9.01 1.47 1.78
CA LEU A 50 7.92 1.03 0.90
C LEU A 50 7.30 -0.28 1.36
N SER A 51 8.14 -1.22 1.81
CA SER A 51 7.63 -2.50 2.27
C SER A 51 6.95 -2.42 3.64
N ALA A 52 7.37 -1.48 4.49
CA ALA A 52 6.69 -1.20 5.74
C ALA A 52 5.31 -0.55 5.53
N GLU A 53 5.05 0.08 4.38
CA GLU A 53 3.75 0.68 4.03
C GLU A 53 2.61 -0.34 4.14
N ALA A 54 2.80 -1.56 3.62
CA ALA A 54 1.81 -2.63 3.67
C ALA A 54 1.47 -3.06 5.11
N LEU A 55 2.45 -3.02 6.03
CA LEU A 55 2.24 -3.32 7.44
C LEU A 55 1.37 -2.25 8.11
N PHE A 56 1.70 -0.97 7.89
CA PHE A 56 0.89 0.13 8.42
C PHE A 56 -0.51 0.13 7.84
N ALA A 57 -0.66 -0.13 6.53
CA ALA A 57 -1.97 -0.25 5.87
C ALA A 57 -2.83 -1.35 6.52
N ALA A 58 -2.26 -2.52 6.84
CA ALA A 58 -2.98 -3.59 7.52
C ALA A 58 -3.41 -3.20 8.94
N ILE A 59 -2.52 -2.56 9.72
CA ILE A 59 -2.82 -2.10 11.09
C ILE A 59 -3.92 -1.04 11.08
N PHE A 60 -3.82 -0.05 10.17
CA PHE A 60 -4.83 1.00 10.04
C PHE A 60 -6.15 0.47 9.45
N GLY A 61 -6.12 -0.54 8.59
CA GLY A 61 -7.32 -1.24 8.13
C GLY A 61 -8.09 -1.85 9.31
N TYR A 62 -7.40 -2.55 10.21
CA TYR A 62 -8.03 -3.07 11.42
C TYR A 62 -8.54 -1.97 12.36
N LEU A 63 -7.73 -0.93 12.61
CA LEU A 63 -8.03 0.09 13.63
C LEU A 63 -9.04 1.16 13.17
N ILE A 64 -8.90 1.67 11.94
CA ILE A 64 -9.68 2.80 11.41
C ILE A 64 -10.91 2.30 10.65
N LEU A 65 -10.76 1.27 9.80
CA LEU A 65 -11.87 0.73 9.02
C LEU A 65 -12.78 -0.18 9.87
N GLY A 66 -12.27 -0.63 11.02
CA GLY A 66 -13.03 -1.45 11.96
C GLY A 66 -13.32 -2.85 11.44
N GLU A 67 -12.48 -3.37 10.55
CA GLU A 67 -12.64 -4.73 10.03
C GLU A 67 -12.65 -5.73 11.19
N ARG A 68 -13.82 -6.36 11.40
CA ARG A 68 -14.00 -7.40 12.42
C ARG A 68 -13.40 -8.70 11.92
N LEU A 69 -12.12 -8.88 12.19
CA LEU A 69 -11.37 -10.09 11.87
C LEU A 69 -12.05 -11.32 12.52
N SER A 70 -12.77 -12.10 11.73
CA SER A 70 -13.11 -13.49 12.04
C SER A 70 -11.82 -14.30 12.27
N GLY A 71 -11.91 -15.42 12.99
CA GLY A 71 -10.74 -16.28 13.24
C GLY A 71 -10.00 -16.70 11.96
N ARG A 72 -10.70 -16.78 10.82
CA ARG A 72 -10.11 -17.08 9.50
C ARG A 72 -9.34 -15.89 8.90
N GLU A 73 -9.83 -14.67 9.13
CA GLU A 73 -9.16 -13.43 8.68
C GLU A 73 -7.93 -13.14 9.56
N LEU A 74 -7.99 -13.47 10.84
CA LEU A 74 -6.85 -13.43 11.76
C LEU A 74 -5.69 -14.33 11.30
N ILE A 75 -6.00 -15.55 10.84
CA ILE A 75 -5.01 -16.46 10.24
C ILE A 75 -4.46 -15.86 8.94
N GLY A 76 -5.33 -15.34 8.07
CA GLY A 76 -4.90 -14.67 6.83
C GLY A 76 -3.99 -13.47 7.09
N CYS A 77 -4.31 -12.64 8.08
CA CYS A 77 -3.54 -11.49 8.49
C CYS A 77 -2.19 -11.90 9.08
N ALA A 78 -2.15 -12.97 9.88
CA ALA A 78 -0.90 -13.52 10.43
C ALA A 78 0.01 -14.09 9.32
N VAL A 79 -0.56 -14.76 8.31
CA VAL A 79 0.19 -15.25 7.14
C VAL A 79 0.74 -14.09 6.31
N LEU A 80 -0.07 -13.06 6.04
CA LEU A 80 0.38 -11.84 5.36
C LEU A 80 1.51 -11.17 6.12
N PHE A 81 1.34 -10.96 7.43
CA PHE A 81 2.36 -10.37 8.29
C PHE A 81 3.67 -11.18 8.27
N ALA A 82 3.58 -12.50 8.40
CA ALA A 82 4.74 -13.39 8.35
C ALA A 82 5.43 -13.36 6.97
N ALA A 83 4.66 -13.37 5.87
CA ALA A 83 5.21 -13.28 4.52
C ALA A 83 5.93 -11.95 4.28
N THR A 84 5.33 -10.83 4.70
CA THR A 84 5.95 -9.50 4.64
C THR A 84 7.25 -9.47 5.47
N LEU A 85 7.25 -10.00 6.70
CA LEU A 85 8.45 -10.07 7.53
C LEU A 85 9.56 -10.92 6.88
N ILE A 86 9.22 -12.07 6.30
CA ILE A 86 10.18 -12.93 5.61
C ILE A 86 10.77 -12.20 4.40
N ALA A 87 9.93 -11.56 3.58
CA ALA A 87 10.38 -10.76 2.44
C ALA A 87 11.36 -9.67 2.87
N GLN A 88 11.06 -8.94 3.96
CA GLN A 88 11.97 -7.92 4.50
C GLN A 88 13.32 -8.50 4.92
N ILE A 89 13.32 -9.63 5.62
CA ILE A 89 14.56 -10.27 6.08
C ILE A 89 15.38 -10.77 4.89
N GLN A 90 14.74 -11.32 3.86
CA GLN A 90 15.43 -11.77 2.64
C GLN A 90 16.01 -10.60 1.85
N GLU A 91 15.29 -9.49 1.72
CA GLU A 91 15.76 -8.32 0.98
C GLU A 91 16.94 -7.64 1.68
N VAL A 92 16.91 -7.54 3.01
CA VAL A 92 18.05 -7.07 3.81
C VAL A 92 19.26 -8.01 3.68
N LYS A 93 19.02 -9.32 3.59
CA LYS A 93 20.09 -10.33 3.42
C LYS A 93 20.63 -10.37 1.98
N SER A 94 19.82 -10.02 0.99
CA SER A 94 20.18 -9.95 -0.42
C SER A 94 20.86 -8.62 -0.75
N GLY A 95 21.64 -8.10 0.20
CA GLY A 95 22.35 -6.84 0.08
C GLY A 95 22.90 -6.69 -1.33
N VAL A 96 22.42 -5.63 -1.99
CA VAL A 96 22.91 -5.10 -3.27
C VAL A 96 24.37 -5.50 -3.46
N ASP A 97 24.60 -6.38 -4.42
CA ASP A 97 25.84 -6.39 -5.15
C ASP A 97 25.73 -5.25 -6.16
N PRO A 98 26.47 -4.14 -5.99
CA PRO A 98 26.61 -3.18 -7.06
C PRO A 98 27.73 -3.70 -7.98
N GLU A 99 27.40 -4.53 -8.97
CA GLU A 99 28.05 -4.64 -10.29
C GLU A 99 27.77 -5.98 -11.00
N ALA A 100 26.76 -6.05 -11.89
CA ALA A 100 26.82 -6.88 -13.10
C ALA A 100 25.62 -6.63 -14.06
N GLY A 101 25.80 -5.74 -15.05
CA GLY A 101 25.12 -5.88 -16.34
C GLY A 101 24.53 -4.63 -17.00
N ALA A 102 25.38 -3.96 -17.80
CA ALA A 102 25.11 -3.00 -18.89
C ALA A 102 24.92 -1.52 -18.53
#